data_AF-A0AAD6S066-F1
#
_entry.id   AF-A0AAD6S066-F1
#
_cell.length_a   1.000
_cell.length_b   1.000
_cell.length_c   1.000
_cell.angle_alpha   90.00
_cell.angle_beta   90.00
_cell.angle_gamma   90.00
#
_symmetry.space_group_name_H-M   'P 1'
#
loop_
_entity.id
_entity.type
_entity.pdbx_description
1 polymer ?
#
loop_
_entity_poly.entity_id
_entity_poly.type
_entity_poly.pdbx_seq_one_letter_code
_entity_poly.pdbx_strand_id
1 'polypeptide(L)'
;MAAVSFMIPQMQNALKQPERWNSEWENTIRNMERRFTPSALVNSLALTFAAQPLRRDASLREHQTILSNLCRTQAILTATAGTCFAGANLEERWMKASPDLRGKHILIGLSSACSIARNLHDARVYCGRELTLSHLRSDGRTVLELLKAVLLPEVAMPEEPKLLPHPAWDAFAAAQARGSPNDSEKYALASILTLRTKLICHVIHATLNSFVGVELPTVAVAKYNKKNNPGEPFLGREFGKSVVEGMLGVAGAKAQAKENKAAWKERQRGRTEHCSYGGCSKANDGSAKFSRCKTCWDNMQREILYCSAECQKADWKPQHKSICGKPLTFEAVSKPPPPIPPPSKPAPQIGPAVGNYERSPSLVYQIGWLNLNPKLDYVVRGGAEETNLDFPDPEAQALFRRCREKAMTTGDKQSIAIMAHFICWMTLDKPRFHLAAIVEQLKKEYVFDELPRAIHEMQQRQNKDPFRRPPLLAPMSPQNWVNFCKGMNVNRQVVLEL
;
A
#
# COMPACT_ATOMS: atom_id res chain seq x y z
N MET A 1 -10.96 4.57 39.61
CA MET A 1 -10.97 5.40 38.38
C MET A 1 -12.32 5.26 37.72
N ALA A 2 -13.04 6.35 37.47
CA ALA A 2 -14.28 6.30 36.70
C ALA A 2 -13.94 5.86 35.26
N ALA A 3 -14.55 4.77 34.78
CA ALA A 3 -14.36 4.32 33.41
C ALA A 3 -14.98 5.36 32.46
N VAL A 4 -14.15 6.09 31.74
CA VAL A 4 -14.63 7.00 30.69
C VAL A 4 -15.05 6.13 29.51
N SER A 5 -16.36 5.97 29.31
CA SER A 5 -16.92 5.35 28.12
C SER A 5 -17.23 6.41 27.05
N PHE A 6 -17.11 6.02 25.79
CA PHE A 6 -17.55 6.80 24.65
C PHE A 6 -18.31 5.89 23.68
N MET A 7 -19.23 6.48 22.93
CA MET A 7 -19.95 5.75 21.90
C MET A 7 -19.17 5.86 20.59
N ILE A 8 -18.77 4.72 20.05
CA ILE A 8 -18.27 4.65 18.69
C ILE A 8 -19.48 4.70 17.75
N PRO A 9 -19.47 5.55 16.70
CA PRO A 9 -20.52 5.57 15.69
C PRO A 9 -20.76 4.19 15.10
N GLN A 10 -21.96 3.93 14.59
CA GLN A 10 -22.25 2.61 14.04
C GLN A 10 -21.58 2.40 12.68
N MET A 11 -20.77 1.35 12.55
CA MET A 11 -20.01 1.03 11.34
C MET A 11 -20.88 0.93 10.07
N GLN A 12 -22.11 0.39 10.15
CA GLN A 12 -23.01 0.28 9.00
C GLN A 12 -23.49 1.61 8.44
N ASN A 13 -23.41 2.69 9.23
CA ASN A 13 -23.79 4.03 8.80
C ASN A 13 -22.68 4.69 7.97
N ALA A 14 -21.46 4.15 7.98
CA ALA A 14 -20.34 4.69 7.22
C ALA A 14 -20.70 4.86 5.73
N LEU A 15 -21.28 3.83 5.10
CA LEU A 15 -21.68 3.90 3.68
C LEU A 15 -23.09 4.45 3.47
N LYS A 16 -24.01 4.26 4.44
CA LYS A 16 -25.42 4.66 4.27
C LYS A 16 -25.66 6.15 4.50
N GLN A 17 -24.92 6.75 5.45
CA GLN A 17 -25.07 8.13 5.89
C GLN A 17 -23.68 8.70 6.23
N PRO A 18 -22.77 8.78 5.23
CA PRO A 18 -21.36 9.07 5.47
C PRO A 18 -21.12 10.41 6.20
N GLU A 19 -21.87 11.46 5.86
CA GLU A 19 -21.73 12.79 6.46
C GLU A 19 -22.07 12.78 7.95
N ARG A 20 -23.22 12.18 8.30
CA ARG A 20 -23.65 12.02 9.69
C ARG A 20 -22.68 11.15 10.47
N TRP A 21 -22.33 9.98 9.92
CA TRP A 21 -21.40 9.05 10.53
C TRP A 21 -20.03 9.70 10.78
N ASN A 22 -19.53 10.50 9.83
CA ASN A 22 -18.28 11.23 9.99
C ASN A 22 -18.38 12.31 11.07
N SER A 23 -19.49 13.05 11.10
CA SER A 23 -19.73 14.10 12.11
C SER A 23 -19.76 13.51 13.53
N GLU A 24 -20.39 12.35 13.71
CA GLU A 24 -20.39 11.61 14.97
C GLU A 24 -18.96 11.18 15.35
N TRP A 25 -18.16 10.69 14.39
CA TRP A 25 -16.76 10.33 14.61
C TRP A 25 -15.89 11.51 15.03
N GLU A 26 -16.01 12.66 14.36
CA GLU A 26 -15.24 13.85 14.73
C GLU A 26 -15.61 14.36 16.12
N ASN A 27 -16.88 14.24 16.51
CA ASN A 27 -17.29 14.54 17.88
C ASN A 27 -16.65 13.58 18.89
N THR A 28 -16.66 12.28 18.59
CA THR A 28 -16.00 11.26 19.43
C THR A 28 -14.51 11.53 19.57
N ILE A 29 -13.81 11.83 18.48
CA ILE A 29 -12.37 12.15 18.49
C ILE A 29 -12.08 13.40 19.32
N ARG A 30 -12.82 14.51 19.13
CA ARG A 30 -12.64 15.73 19.92
C ARG A 30 -12.79 15.49 21.43
N ASN A 31 -13.75 14.64 21.81
CA ASN A 31 -13.96 14.27 23.21
C ASN A 31 -12.84 13.35 23.73
N MET A 32 -12.28 12.50 22.86
CA MET A 32 -11.19 11.61 23.20
C MET A 32 -9.85 12.31 23.40
N GLU A 33 -9.49 13.25 22.52
CA GLU A 33 -8.19 13.94 22.57
C GLU A 33 -7.98 14.65 23.91
N ARG A 34 -9.07 15.06 24.58
CA ARG A 34 -9.04 15.67 25.91
C ARG A 34 -8.82 14.67 27.05
N ARG A 35 -9.03 13.38 26.82
CA ARG A 35 -9.17 12.36 27.87
C ARG A 35 -8.26 11.14 27.71
N PHE A 36 -7.82 10.82 26.50
CA PHE A 36 -7.08 9.60 26.20
C PHE A 36 -5.68 9.92 25.72
N THR A 37 -4.70 9.44 26.47
CA THR A 37 -3.30 9.40 26.06
C THR A 37 -3.00 8.07 25.37
N PRO A 38 -1.90 7.98 24.58
CA PRO A 38 -1.39 6.70 24.07
C PRO A 38 -1.32 5.61 25.15
N SER A 39 -0.87 5.97 26.36
CA SER A 39 -0.79 5.06 27.51
C SER A 39 -2.17 4.50 27.91
N ALA A 40 -3.20 5.36 28.01
CA ALA A 40 -4.54 4.90 28.38
C ALA A 40 -5.11 3.89 27.36
N LEU A 41 -4.89 4.14 26.06
CA LEU A 41 -5.35 3.26 24.99
C LEU A 41 -4.60 1.91 24.99
N VAL A 42 -3.27 1.94 25.13
CA VAL A 42 -2.43 0.74 25.21
C VAL A 42 -2.78 -0.09 26.43
N ASN A 43 -2.91 0.54 27.62
CA ASN A 43 -3.26 -0.16 28.85
C ASN A 43 -4.64 -0.80 28.74
N SER A 44 -5.62 -0.11 28.15
CA SER A 44 -6.96 -0.67 27.94
C SER A 44 -6.94 -1.92 27.05
N LEU A 45 -6.17 -1.89 25.95
CA LEU A 45 -6.06 -3.02 25.04
C LEU A 45 -5.24 -4.17 25.67
N ALA A 46 -4.16 -3.85 26.40
CA ALA A 46 -3.32 -4.82 27.10
C ALA A 46 -4.12 -5.56 28.18
N LEU A 47 -4.90 -4.85 29.00
CA LEU A 47 -5.79 -5.46 29.99
C LEU A 47 -6.83 -6.38 29.33
N THR A 48 -7.41 -5.95 28.22
CA THR A 48 -8.39 -6.75 27.46
C THR A 48 -7.77 -8.05 26.93
N PHE A 49 -6.52 -7.96 26.44
CA PHE A 49 -5.76 -9.11 25.94
C PHE A 49 -5.36 -10.06 27.07
N ALA A 50 -4.84 -9.54 28.18
CA ALA A 50 -4.44 -10.31 29.36
C ALA A 50 -5.62 -11.05 30.01
N ALA A 51 -6.81 -10.44 30.02
CA ALA A 51 -8.02 -11.02 30.58
C ALA A 51 -8.63 -12.17 29.73
N GLN A 52 -8.04 -12.51 28.57
CA GLN A 52 -8.61 -13.49 27.63
C GLN A 52 -7.58 -14.55 27.19
N PRO A 53 -7.09 -15.38 28.12
CA PRO A 53 -6.04 -16.37 27.83
C PRO A 53 -6.44 -17.33 26.70
N LEU A 54 -7.70 -17.77 26.64
CA LEU A 54 -8.19 -18.68 25.59
C LEU A 54 -8.27 -18.04 24.20
N ARG A 55 -8.23 -16.70 24.11
CA ARG A 55 -8.24 -15.97 22.83
C ARG A 55 -6.90 -15.38 22.47
N ARG A 56 -5.89 -15.52 23.33
CA ARG A 56 -4.54 -14.99 23.13
C ARG A 56 -4.00 -15.39 21.75
N ASP A 57 -4.09 -16.68 21.43
CA ASP A 57 -3.68 -17.24 20.14
C ASP A 57 -4.44 -16.65 18.95
N ALA A 58 -5.76 -16.47 19.09
CA ALA A 58 -6.59 -15.89 18.04
C ALA A 58 -6.24 -14.41 17.81
N SER A 59 -6.02 -13.64 18.88
CA SER A 59 -5.62 -12.23 18.85
C SER A 59 -4.23 -12.03 18.25
N LEU A 60 -3.27 -12.89 18.60
CA LEU A 60 -1.92 -12.88 18.03
C LEU A 60 -1.94 -13.23 16.53
N ARG A 61 -2.74 -14.21 16.13
CA ARG A 61 -2.92 -14.57 14.73
C ARG A 61 -3.62 -13.46 13.93
N GLU A 62 -4.65 -12.83 14.51
CA GLU A 62 -5.31 -11.69 13.90
C GLU A 62 -4.30 -10.57 13.66
N HIS A 63 -3.45 -10.27 14.65
CA HIS A 63 -2.38 -9.29 14.51
C HIS A 63 -1.41 -9.63 13.37
N GLN A 64 -0.91 -10.87 13.29
CA GLN A 64 -0.07 -11.31 12.19
C GLN A 64 -0.76 -11.15 10.82
N THR A 65 -2.05 -11.49 10.76
CA THR A 65 -2.86 -11.33 9.54
C THR A 65 -3.01 -9.85 9.17
N ILE A 66 -3.15 -8.96 10.15
CA ILE A 66 -3.21 -7.51 9.91
C ILE A 66 -1.87 -7.02 9.39
N LEU A 67 -0.74 -7.45 9.96
CA LEU A 67 0.61 -7.12 9.49
C LEU A 67 0.84 -7.54 8.03
N SER A 68 0.58 -8.80 7.67
CA SER A 68 0.74 -9.27 6.29
C SER A 68 -0.14 -8.49 5.32
N ASN A 69 -1.38 -8.21 5.72
CA ASN A 69 -2.28 -7.40 4.92
C ASN A 69 -1.79 -5.96 4.77
N LEU A 70 -1.16 -5.38 5.79
CA LEU A 70 -0.58 -4.05 5.70
C LEU A 70 0.55 -4.02 4.66
N CYS A 71 1.49 -4.96 4.68
CA CYS A 71 2.54 -5.07 3.65
C CYS A 71 1.93 -5.13 2.24
N ARG A 72 0.90 -5.98 2.05
CA ARG A 72 0.18 -6.09 0.78
C ARG A 72 -0.52 -4.79 0.39
N THR A 73 -1.21 -4.14 1.33
CA THR A 73 -1.92 -2.88 1.09
C THR A 73 -0.94 -1.76 0.72
N GLN A 74 0.23 -1.69 1.34
CA GLN A 74 1.27 -0.71 0.99
C GLN A 74 1.86 -0.95 -0.40
N ALA A 75 2.10 -2.22 -0.78
CA ALA A 75 2.55 -2.55 -2.14
C ALA A 75 1.50 -2.17 -3.20
N ILE A 76 0.22 -2.51 -2.97
CA ILE A 76 -0.89 -2.13 -3.85
C ILE A 76 -1.01 -0.61 -3.94
N LEU A 77 -1.03 0.09 -2.81
CA LEU A 77 -1.11 1.54 -2.77
C LEU A 77 0.07 2.18 -3.49
N THR A 78 1.27 1.63 -3.37
CA THR A 78 2.46 2.12 -4.07
C THR A 78 2.32 1.97 -5.58
N ALA A 79 1.84 0.82 -6.05
CA ALA A 79 1.52 0.63 -7.47
C ALA A 79 0.46 1.63 -7.96
N THR A 80 -0.68 1.71 -7.26
CA THR A 80 -1.80 2.60 -7.61
C THR A 80 -1.38 4.06 -7.64
N ALA A 81 -0.63 4.51 -6.62
CA ALA A 81 -0.12 5.87 -6.55
C ALA A 81 0.83 6.16 -7.72
N GLY A 82 1.72 5.22 -8.04
CA GLY A 82 2.59 5.30 -9.22
C GLY A 82 1.81 5.56 -10.51
N THR A 83 0.76 4.77 -10.77
CA THR A 83 -0.15 4.98 -11.91
C THR A 83 -0.84 6.35 -11.85
N CYS A 84 -1.32 6.77 -10.68
CA CYS A 84 -2.01 8.05 -10.53
C CYS A 84 -1.08 9.25 -10.73
N PHE A 85 0.13 9.22 -10.19
CA PHE A 85 1.13 10.27 -10.36
C PHE A 85 1.58 10.38 -11.82
N ALA A 86 1.88 9.24 -12.45
CA ALA A 86 2.41 9.22 -13.80
C ALA A 86 1.34 9.48 -14.88
N GLY A 87 0.20 8.79 -14.81
CA GLY A 87 -0.82 8.83 -15.86
C GLY A 87 -1.92 9.88 -15.65
N ALA A 88 -2.28 10.16 -14.40
CA ALA A 88 -3.43 11.01 -14.10
C ALA A 88 -3.07 12.43 -13.65
N ASN A 89 -1.78 12.81 -13.60
CA ASN A 89 -1.31 14.08 -13.01
C ASN A 89 -1.94 14.35 -11.64
N LEU A 90 -1.97 13.31 -10.80
CA LEU A 90 -2.69 13.32 -9.52
C LEU A 90 -2.37 14.55 -8.66
N GLU A 91 -1.09 14.85 -8.43
CA GLU A 91 -0.65 15.93 -7.55
C GLU A 91 -1.20 17.28 -7.99
N GLU A 92 -1.03 17.62 -9.27
CA GLU A 92 -1.50 18.89 -9.83
C GLU A 92 -3.03 19.00 -9.80
N ARG A 93 -3.73 17.95 -10.24
CA ARG A 93 -5.21 17.94 -10.23
C ARG A 93 -5.77 18.02 -8.81
N TRP A 94 -5.15 17.31 -7.87
CA TRP A 94 -5.55 17.31 -6.46
C TRP A 94 -5.33 18.68 -5.82
N MET A 95 -4.20 19.33 -6.11
CA MET A 95 -3.90 20.68 -5.62
C MET A 95 -4.82 21.74 -6.23
N LYS A 96 -5.24 21.57 -7.49
CA LYS A 96 -6.22 22.44 -8.16
C LYS A 96 -7.67 22.18 -7.75
N ALA A 97 -7.97 21.03 -7.16
CA ALA A 97 -9.32 20.70 -6.71
C ALA A 97 -9.76 21.61 -5.56
N SER A 98 -11.04 22.03 -5.59
CA SER A 98 -11.61 22.84 -4.51
C SER A 98 -11.66 22.05 -3.19
N PRO A 99 -11.67 22.73 -2.03
CA PRO A 99 -11.83 22.07 -0.74
C PRO A 99 -13.07 21.17 -0.65
N ASP A 100 -14.17 21.56 -1.29
CA ASP A 100 -15.41 20.76 -1.31
C ASP A 100 -15.26 19.49 -2.15
N LEU A 101 -14.63 19.59 -3.31
CA LEU A 101 -14.36 18.41 -4.15
C LEU A 101 -13.43 17.43 -3.42
N ARG A 102 -12.35 17.94 -2.81
CA ARG A 102 -11.46 17.11 -1.97
C ARG A 102 -12.22 16.48 -0.81
N GLY A 103 -13.04 17.27 -0.11
CA GLY A 103 -13.87 16.81 1.00
C GLY A 103 -14.79 15.64 0.62
N LYS A 104 -15.42 15.71 -0.55
CA LYS A 104 -16.24 14.60 -1.09
C LYS A 104 -15.44 13.31 -1.22
N HIS A 105 -14.28 13.34 -1.88
CA HIS A 105 -13.46 12.15 -2.09
C HIS A 105 -12.82 11.62 -0.80
N ILE A 106 -12.41 12.51 0.11
CA ILE A 106 -11.92 12.13 1.45
C ILE A 106 -13.02 11.44 2.25
N LEU A 107 -14.24 11.94 2.20
CA LEU A 107 -15.38 11.33 2.91
C LEU A 107 -15.67 9.92 2.37
N ILE A 108 -15.61 9.72 1.05
CA ILE A 108 -15.69 8.40 0.42
C ILE A 108 -14.56 7.51 0.93
N GLY A 109 -13.32 8.01 0.99
CA GLY A 109 -12.17 7.28 1.52
C GLY A 109 -12.35 6.83 2.97
N LEU A 110 -12.75 7.75 3.85
CA LEU A 110 -12.99 7.50 5.28
C LEU A 110 -14.09 6.47 5.49
N SER A 111 -15.25 6.68 4.86
CA SER A 111 -16.42 5.80 4.99
C SER A 111 -16.13 4.40 4.45
N SER A 112 -15.51 4.32 3.28
CA SER A 112 -15.19 3.06 2.62
C SER A 112 -14.16 2.27 3.42
N ALA A 113 -13.05 2.88 3.84
CA ALA A 113 -12.03 2.22 4.65
C ALA A 113 -12.58 1.70 5.99
N CYS A 114 -13.40 2.51 6.68
CA CYS A 114 -14.01 2.10 7.95
C CYS A 114 -15.14 1.07 7.77
N SER A 115 -15.72 0.93 6.58
CA SER A 115 -16.73 -0.09 6.29
C SER A 115 -16.15 -1.48 6.01
N ILE A 116 -14.84 -1.58 5.75
CA ILE A 116 -14.15 -2.85 5.43
C ILE A 116 -14.25 -3.83 6.59
N ALA A 117 -13.83 -3.42 7.78
CA ALA A 117 -13.73 -4.28 8.94
C ALA A 117 -13.92 -3.48 10.23
N ARG A 118 -14.46 -4.16 11.25
CA ARG A 118 -14.72 -3.52 12.55
C ARG A 118 -13.44 -3.03 13.24
N ASN A 119 -12.35 -3.77 13.13
CA ASN A 119 -11.07 -3.35 13.71
C ASN A 119 -10.52 -2.08 13.02
N LEU A 120 -10.71 -1.91 11.70
CA LEU A 120 -10.36 -0.67 11.00
C LEU A 120 -11.27 0.50 11.37
N HIS A 121 -12.57 0.24 11.49
CA HIS A 121 -13.52 1.23 12.00
C HIS A 121 -13.12 1.73 13.39
N ASP A 122 -12.89 0.80 14.32
CA ASP A 122 -12.55 1.13 15.70
C ASP A 122 -11.15 1.76 15.78
N ALA A 123 -10.23 1.41 14.87
CA ALA A 123 -8.89 1.99 14.79
C ALA A 123 -8.86 3.48 14.48
N ARG A 124 -9.97 4.07 14.03
CA ARG A 124 -10.06 5.52 13.79
C ARG A 124 -9.82 6.33 15.06
N VAL A 125 -10.05 5.77 16.25
CA VAL A 125 -9.69 6.40 17.53
C VAL A 125 -8.19 6.65 17.68
N TYR A 126 -7.34 5.87 16.99
CA TYR A 126 -5.89 6.01 17.01
C TYR A 126 -5.37 7.06 16.02
N CYS A 127 -6.24 7.55 15.13
CA CYS A 127 -5.92 8.44 14.02
C CYS A 127 -6.56 9.83 14.18
N GLY A 128 -6.77 10.27 15.44
CA GLY A 128 -7.57 11.45 15.77
C GLY A 128 -7.07 12.75 15.13
N ARG A 129 -5.77 12.83 14.81
CA ARG A 129 -5.16 14.01 14.20
C ARG A 129 -5.08 13.90 12.69
N GLU A 130 -4.79 12.71 12.20
CA GLU A 130 -4.48 12.42 10.81
C GLU A 130 -5.74 12.26 9.96
N LEU A 131 -6.82 11.70 10.53
CA LEU A 131 -8.03 11.28 9.79
C LEU A 131 -9.30 12.05 10.18
N THR A 132 -9.18 13.38 10.31
CA THR A 132 -10.35 14.28 10.36
C THR A 132 -10.61 14.88 8.98
N LEU A 133 -11.89 15.07 8.63
CA LEU A 133 -12.26 15.60 7.33
C LEU A 133 -11.76 17.04 7.16
N SER A 134 -11.84 17.83 8.23
CA SER A 134 -11.37 19.21 8.27
C SER A 134 -9.86 19.32 8.03
N HIS A 135 -9.05 18.48 8.67
CA HIS A 135 -7.60 18.47 8.48
C HIS A 135 -7.24 18.06 7.04
N LEU A 136 -7.76 16.94 6.56
CA LEU A 136 -7.43 16.39 5.24
C LEU A 136 -7.85 17.28 4.07
N ARG A 137 -8.96 18.03 4.18
CA ARG A 137 -9.49 18.86 3.07
C ARG A 137 -8.86 20.25 2.97
N SER A 138 -8.14 20.68 4.00
CA SER A 138 -7.70 22.07 4.23
C SER A 138 -6.95 22.65 3.03
N ASP A 139 -5.75 22.16 2.75
CA ASP A 139 -4.87 22.67 1.69
C ASP A 139 -4.61 21.66 0.56
N GLY A 140 -5.01 20.40 0.76
CA GLY A 140 -4.76 19.28 -0.14
C GLY A 140 -3.37 18.65 0.03
N ARG A 141 -2.38 19.37 0.59
CA ARG A 141 -1.02 18.87 0.83
C ARG A 141 -1.03 17.73 1.84
N THR A 142 -1.85 17.85 2.87
CA THR A 142 -1.97 16.85 3.94
C THR A 142 -2.20 15.42 3.40
N VAL A 143 -3.10 15.25 2.41
CA VAL A 143 -3.35 13.93 1.79
C VAL A 143 -2.15 13.44 1.00
N LEU A 144 -1.45 14.34 0.29
CA LEU A 144 -0.26 13.99 -0.48
C LEU A 144 0.93 13.64 0.42
N GLU A 145 1.09 14.31 1.54
CA GLU A 145 2.11 14.02 2.55
C GLU A 145 1.85 12.65 3.21
N LEU A 146 0.60 12.37 3.61
CA LEU A 146 0.23 11.06 4.13
C LEU A 146 0.45 9.96 3.09
N LEU A 147 0.10 10.21 1.83
CA LEU A 147 0.38 9.30 0.73
C LEU A 147 1.88 9.00 0.64
N LYS A 148 2.71 10.03 0.44
CA LYS A 148 4.18 9.90 0.33
C LYS A 148 4.78 9.18 1.55
N ALA A 149 4.27 9.45 2.75
CA ALA A 149 4.74 8.81 3.97
C ALA A 149 4.47 7.30 4.03
N VAL A 150 3.37 6.81 3.45
CA VAL A 150 3.04 5.36 3.43
C VAL A 150 3.54 4.62 2.17
N LEU A 151 4.04 5.33 1.16
CA LEU A 151 4.64 4.71 -0.02
C LEU A 151 5.92 3.96 0.33
N LEU A 152 6.11 2.85 -0.38
CA LEU A 152 7.30 2.02 -0.33
C LEU A 152 8.33 2.52 -1.36
N PRO A 153 9.63 2.30 -1.11
CA PRO A 153 10.69 2.59 -2.09
C PRO A 153 10.60 1.70 -3.34
N GLU A 154 9.88 0.57 -3.26
CA GLU A 154 9.67 -0.37 -4.34
C GLU A 154 8.22 -0.88 -4.32
N VAL A 155 7.69 -1.23 -5.49
CA VAL A 155 6.34 -1.83 -5.62
C VAL A 155 6.30 -3.28 -5.09
N ALA A 156 7.44 -3.85 -4.74
CA ALA A 156 7.52 -5.17 -4.15
C ALA A 156 6.82 -5.23 -2.77
N MET A 157 6.31 -6.41 -2.43
CA MET A 157 5.78 -6.64 -1.09
C MET A 157 6.93 -6.58 -0.08
N PRO A 158 6.88 -5.68 0.92
CA PRO A 158 7.97 -5.51 1.86
C PRO A 158 7.97 -6.65 2.88
N GLU A 159 9.15 -6.99 3.39
CA GLU A 159 9.31 -7.98 4.46
C GLU A 159 8.70 -7.50 5.77
N GLU A 160 8.74 -6.20 6.07
CA GLU A 160 8.11 -5.59 7.23
C GLU A 160 7.32 -4.35 6.78
N PRO A 161 6.15 -4.07 7.37
CA PRO A 161 5.38 -2.90 6.96
C PRO A 161 6.05 -1.61 7.43
N LYS A 162 6.00 -0.57 6.60
CA LYS A 162 6.44 0.77 7.00
C LYS A 162 5.36 1.40 7.87
N LEU A 163 5.56 1.41 9.20
CA LEU A 163 4.65 2.08 10.13
C LEU A 163 4.74 3.60 9.96
N LEU A 164 3.59 4.28 9.98
CA LEU A 164 3.55 5.74 9.83
C LEU A 164 4.03 6.42 11.12
N PRO A 165 5.03 7.31 11.09
CA PRO A 165 5.49 8.01 12.28
C PRO A 165 4.39 8.88 12.90
N HIS A 166 4.46 9.09 14.21
CA HIS A 166 3.60 10.03 14.92
C HIS A 166 4.23 10.44 16.26
N PRO A 167 4.49 11.74 16.49
CA PRO A 167 5.26 12.19 17.65
C PRO A 167 4.78 11.64 19.00
N ALA A 168 3.47 11.61 19.24
CA ALA A 168 2.94 11.11 20.51
C ALA A 168 3.05 9.59 20.66
N TRP A 169 2.93 8.84 19.55
CA TRP A 169 3.04 7.38 19.58
C TRP A 169 4.51 6.96 19.65
N ASP A 170 5.40 7.67 18.94
CA ASP A 170 6.84 7.44 18.94
C ASP A 170 7.45 7.74 20.31
N ALA A 171 7.06 8.87 20.93
CA ALA A 171 7.49 9.20 22.29
C ALA A 171 7.00 8.16 23.31
N PHE A 172 5.77 7.68 23.17
CA PHE A 172 5.23 6.62 24.03
C PHE A 172 5.96 5.29 23.83
N ALA A 173 6.20 4.87 22.57
CA ALA A 173 6.93 3.65 22.25
C ALA A 173 8.36 3.69 22.82
N ALA A 174 9.05 4.82 22.68
CA ALA A 174 10.38 5.03 23.23
C ALA A 174 10.39 4.98 24.77
N ALA A 175 9.37 5.55 25.42
CA ALA A 175 9.22 5.46 26.87
C ALA A 175 8.94 4.02 27.34
N GLN A 176 8.07 3.31 26.63
CA GLN A 176 7.74 1.93 26.92
C GLN A 176 8.95 1.01 26.76
N ALA A 177 9.77 1.21 25.73
CA ALA A 177 10.99 0.42 25.50
C ALA A 177 11.99 0.48 26.67
N ARG A 178 12.00 1.58 27.44
CA ARG A 178 12.84 1.72 28.66
C ARG A 178 12.27 1.00 29.88
N GLY A 179 10.97 0.70 29.89
CA GLY A 179 10.23 0.19 31.05
C GLY A 179 10.06 -1.32 31.10
N SER A 180 10.72 -2.10 30.24
CA SER A 180 10.58 -3.57 30.14
C SER A 180 9.11 -4.01 30.03
N PRO A 181 8.41 -3.68 28.92
CA PRO A 181 6.98 -3.93 28.81
C PRO A 181 6.67 -5.42 28.78
N ASN A 182 5.54 -5.81 29.35
CA ASN A 182 5.06 -7.19 29.26
C ASN A 182 4.50 -7.50 27.85
N ASP A 183 4.28 -8.78 27.55
CA ASP A 183 3.79 -9.21 26.23
C ASP A 183 2.46 -8.58 25.83
N SER A 184 1.57 -8.31 26.79
CA SER A 184 0.25 -7.73 26.53
C SER A 184 0.39 -6.26 26.11
N GLU A 185 1.29 -5.54 26.75
CA GLU A 185 1.63 -4.16 26.43
C GLU A 185 2.33 -4.05 25.07
N LYS A 186 3.28 -4.96 24.77
CA LYS A 186 3.92 -5.05 23.45
C LYS A 186 2.90 -5.35 22.35
N TYR A 187 2.01 -6.33 22.58
CA TYR A 187 0.93 -6.67 21.66
C TYR A 187 -0.01 -5.50 21.41
N ALA A 188 -0.42 -4.81 22.47
CA ALA A 188 -1.34 -3.70 22.39
C ALA A 188 -0.76 -2.55 21.57
N LEU A 189 0.47 -2.12 21.87
CA LEU A 189 1.14 -1.07 21.10
C LEU A 189 1.31 -1.47 19.63
N ALA A 190 1.86 -2.65 19.36
CA ALA A 190 2.06 -3.13 17.99
C ALA A 190 0.73 -3.18 17.21
N SER A 191 -0.33 -3.70 17.82
CA SER A 191 -1.65 -3.78 17.20
C SER A 191 -2.22 -2.41 16.86
N ILE A 192 -2.08 -1.43 17.76
CA ILE A 192 -2.53 -0.06 17.55
C ILE A 192 -1.78 0.58 16.37
N LEU A 193 -0.44 0.53 16.37
CA LEU A 193 0.37 1.14 15.32
C LEU A 193 0.11 0.52 13.94
N THR A 194 -0.02 -0.80 13.88
CA THR A 194 -0.34 -1.52 12.65
C THR A 194 -1.75 -1.16 12.16
N LEU A 195 -2.76 -1.19 13.02
CA LEU A 195 -4.14 -0.85 12.64
C LEU A 195 -4.27 0.62 12.21
N ARG A 196 -3.60 1.55 12.91
CA ARG A 196 -3.53 2.96 12.54
C ARG A 196 -2.98 3.13 11.14
N THR A 197 -1.79 2.57 10.88
CA THR A 197 -1.13 2.68 9.57
C THR A 197 -1.98 2.03 8.47
N LYS A 198 -2.58 0.87 8.75
CA LYS A 198 -3.46 0.16 7.82
C LYS A 198 -4.72 0.93 7.48
N LEU A 199 -5.37 1.54 8.46
CA LEU A 199 -6.53 2.40 8.21
C LEU A 199 -6.15 3.57 7.30
N ILE A 200 -5.04 4.25 7.60
CA ILE A 200 -4.56 5.38 6.77
C ILE A 200 -4.30 4.92 5.33
N CYS A 201 -3.62 3.78 5.13
CA CYS A 201 -3.40 3.24 3.79
C CYS A 201 -4.72 2.99 3.02
N HIS A 202 -5.74 2.43 3.69
CA HIS A 202 -7.04 2.21 3.06
C HIS A 202 -7.79 3.51 2.76
N VAL A 203 -7.75 4.50 3.66
CA VAL A 203 -8.37 5.81 3.44
C VAL A 203 -7.74 6.50 2.25
N ILE A 204 -6.41 6.54 2.18
CA ILE A 204 -5.69 7.15 1.07
C ILE A 204 -6.01 6.40 -0.24
N HIS A 205 -5.91 5.06 -0.25
CA HIS A 205 -6.21 4.28 -1.45
C HIS A 205 -7.63 4.52 -1.98
N ALA A 206 -8.64 4.49 -1.11
CA ALA A 206 -10.02 4.74 -1.52
C ALA A 206 -10.26 6.21 -1.95
N THR A 207 -9.60 7.17 -1.31
CA THR A 207 -9.64 8.58 -1.72
C THR A 207 -9.07 8.75 -3.12
N LEU A 208 -7.92 8.15 -3.40
CA LEU A 208 -7.27 8.22 -4.71
C LEU A 208 -8.15 7.60 -5.80
N ASN A 209 -8.61 6.36 -5.61
CA ASN A 209 -9.45 5.68 -6.59
C ASN A 209 -10.73 6.47 -6.88
N SER A 210 -11.38 6.99 -5.82
CA SER A 210 -12.55 7.84 -5.98
C SER A 210 -12.24 9.11 -6.79
N PHE A 211 -11.11 9.77 -6.52
CA PHE A 211 -10.71 11.00 -7.20
C PHE A 211 -10.37 10.78 -8.68
N VAL A 212 -9.73 9.66 -9.02
CA VAL A 212 -9.39 9.32 -10.41
C VAL A 212 -10.51 8.57 -11.15
N GLY A 213 -11.65 8.33 -10.51
CA GLY A 213 -12.80 7.63 -11.12
C GLY A 213 -12.63 6.12 -11.26
N VAL A 214 -11.73 5.52 -10.49
CA VAL A 214 -11.56 4.06 -10.42
C VAL A 214 -12.55 3.49 -9.41
N GLU A 215 -13.25 2.43 -9.79
CA GLU A 215 -14.19 1.74 -8.90
C GLU A 215 -13.47 1.25 -7.65
N LEU A 216 -14.10 1.45 -6.49
CA LEU A 216 -13.53 1.03 -5.22
C LEU A 216 -13.52 -0.50 -5.16
N PRO A 217 -12.39 -1.13 -4.81
CA PRO A 217 -12.32 -2.58 -4.74
C PRO A 217 -13.29 -3.10 -3.68
N THR A 218 -14.11 -4.09 -4.04
CA THR A 218 -14.90 -4.84 -3.07
C THR A 218 -13.95 -5.61 -2.15
N VAL A 219 -13.88 -5.22 -0.87
CA VAL A 219 -12.99 -5.90 0.07
C VAL A 219 -13.63 -7.19 0.57
N ALA A 220 -13.14 -8.31 0.05
CA ALA A 220 -13.48 -9.62 0.60
C ALA A 220 -12.95 -9.73 2.04
N VAL A 221 -13.82 -10.08 2.98
CA VAL A 221 -13.43 -10.31 4.38
C VAL A 221 -13.35 -11.82 4.62
N ALA A 222 -12.31 -12.31 5.30
CA ALA A 222 -12.18 -13.75 5.56
C ALA A 222 -13.26 -14.26 6.53
N LYS A 223 -13.94 -15.37 6.20
CA LYS A 223 -14.90 -16.03 7.11
C LYS A 223 -14.19 -16.43 8.40
N TYR A 224 -14.84 -16.17 9.54
CA TYR A 224 -14.42 -16.71 10.83
C TYR A 224 -15.48 -17.70 11.29
N ASN A 225 -15.10 -18.95 11.48
CA ASN A 225 -16.06 -19.99 11.82
C ASN A 225 -16.56 -19.84 13.27
N LYS A 226 -17.87 -19.70 13.42
CA LYS A 226 -18.54 -19.48 14.72
C LYS A 226 -18.63 -20.73 15.58
N LYS A 227 -18.45 -21.92 14.99
CA LYS A 227 -18.80 -23.21 15.62
C LYS A 227 -17.98 -23.56 16.86
N ASN A 228 -16.82 -22.93 17.08
CA ASN A 228 -15.89 -23.34 18.14
C ASN A 228 -15.69 -22.31 19.26
N ASN A 229 -16.53 -21.26 19.31
CA ASN A 229 -16.67 -20.47 20.53
C ASN A 229 -18.14 -20.39 20.99
N PRO A 230 -18.84 -21.54 21.12
CA PRO A 230 -20.20 -21.56 21.63
C PRO A 230 -20.15 -21.33 23.14
N GLY A 231 -20.29 -20.08 23.57
CA GLY A 231 -20.84 -19.82 24.90
C GLY A 231 -19.91 -19.30 25.98
N GLU A 232 -18.65 -18.92 25.73
CA GLU A 232 -17.96 -18.13 26.75
C GLU A 232 -18.59 -16.73 26.87
N PRO A 233 -19.11 -16.36 28.05
CA PRO A 233 -19.49 -14.99 28.35
C PRO A 233 -18.23 -14.14 28.21
N PHE A 234 -18.12 -13.42 27.10
CA PHE A 234 -17.07 -12.43 26.93
C PHE A 234 -17.28 -11.40 28.04
N LEU A 235 -16.35 -11.30 29.00
CA LEU A 235 -16.38 -10.25 30.03
C LEU A 235 -16.54 -8.85 29.39
N GLY A 236 -15.92 -8.64 28.23
CA GLY A 236 -16.11 -7.41 27.44
C GLY A 236 -17.49 -7.26 26.77
N ARG A 237 -18.31 -8.32 26.68
CA ARG A 237 -19.67 -8.29 26.11
C ARG A 237 -20.64 -7.91 27.18
N GLU A 238 -20.47 -8.42 28.39
CA GLU A 238 -21.26 -8.00 29.54
C GLU A 238 -20.89 -6.59 29.96
N PHE A 239 -19.60 -6.27 30.07
CA PHE A 239 -19.15 -4.90 30.31
C PHE A 239 -19.60 -3.96 29.20
N GLY A 240 -19.39 -4.34 27.93
CA GLY A 240 -19.85 -3.55 26.79
C GLY A 240 -21.37 -3.39 26.75
N LYS A 241 -22.13 -4.42 27.11
CA LYS A 241 -23.59 -4.36 27.20
C LYS A 241 -24.01 -3.41 28.33
N SER A 242 -23.42 -3.53 29.53
CA SER A 242 -23.72 -2.66 30.67
C SER A 242 -23.40 -1.20 30.37
N VAL A 243 -22.27 -0.92 29.72
CA VAL A 243 -21.90 0.43 29.27
C VAL A 243 -22.93 0.98 28.27
N VAL A 244 -23.31 0.19 27.26
CA VAL A 244 -24.30 0.61 26.26
C VAL A 244 -25.69 0.77 26.87
N GLU A 245 -26.10 -0.09 27.80
CA GLU A 245 -27.35 0.02 28.55
C GLU A 245 -27.37 1.26 29.46
N GLY A 246 -26.25 1.60 30.09
CA GLY A 246 -26.12 2.84 30.87
C GLY A 246 -26.22 4.10 30.01
N MET A 247 -25.76 4.05 28.75
CA MET A 247 -25.78 5.20 27.84
C MET A 247 -27.11 5.36 27.08
N LEU A 248 -27.74 4.27 26.67
CA LEU A 248 -28.93 4.28 25.79
C LEU A 248 -30.22 3.74 26.45
N GLY A 249 -30.12 3.28 27.69
CA GLY A 249 -31.15 2.46 28.32
C GLY A 249 -31.22 1.05 27.72
N VAL A 250 -31.96 0.17 28.39
CA VAL A 250 -32.11 -1.24 28.01
C VAL A 250 -32.73 -1.41 26.61
N ALA A 251 -33.74 -0.59 26.28
CA ALA A 251 -34.40 -0.64 24.99
C ALA A 251 -33.46 -0.23 23.83
N GLY A 252 -32.73 0.88 24.01
CA GLY A 252 -31.75 1.35 23.03
C GLY A 252 -30.61 0.36 22.82
N ALA A 253 -30.06 -0.21 23.89
CA ALA A 253 -29.04 -1.25 23.82
C ALA A 253 -29.51 -2.51 23.07
N LYS A 254 -30.75 -2.96 23.30
CA LYS A 254 -31.35 -4.08 22.57
C LYS A 254 -31.53 -3.77 21.08
N ALA A 255 -31.99 -2.58 20.73
CA ALA A 255 -32.14 -2.15 19.34
C ALA A 255 -30.78 -2.12 18.62
N GLN A 256 -29.77 -1.50 19.24
CA GLN A 256 -28.42 -1.45 18.70
C GLN A 256 -27.78 -2.84 18.57
N ALA A 257 -28.01 -3.74 19.54
CA ALA A 257 -27.52 -5.12 19.46
C ALA A 257 -28.18 -5.90 18.30
N LYS A 258 -29.48 -5.70 18.06
CA LYS A 258 -30.21 -6.29 16.93
C LYS A 258 -29.63 -5.80 15.60
N GLU A 259 -29.39 -4.49 15.49
CA GLU A 259 -28.82 -3.88 14.29
C GLU A 259 -27.37 -4.36 14.04
N ASN A 260 -26.52 -4.33 15.07
CA ASN A 260 -25.16 -4.85 15.02
C ASN A 260 -25.12 -6.32 14.59
N LYS A 261 -26.08 -7.14 15.07
CA LYS A 261 -26.22 -8.55 14.66
C LYS A 261 -26.62 -8.68 13.19
N ALA A 262 -27.54 -7.84 12.70
CA ALA A 262 -27.95 -7.82 11.31
C ALA A 262 -26.79 -7.39 10.39
N ALA A 263 -26.11 -6.29 10.72
CA ALA A 263 -24.94 -5.80 9.99
C ALA A 263 -23.79 -6.82 10.02
N TRP A 264 -23.60 -7.53 11.15
CA TRP A 264 -22.64 -8.63 11.22
C TRP A 264 -23.03 -9.77 10.27
N LYS A 265 -24.29 -10.21 10.26
CA LYS A 265 -24.76 -11.28 9.35
C LYS A 265 -24.55 -10.89 7.90
N GLU A 266 -24.85 -9.66 7.52
CA GLU A 266 -24.66 -9.17 6.17
C GLU A 266 -23.20 -9.20 5.76
N ARG A 267 -22.31 -8.68 6.62
CA ARG A 267 -20.86 -8.79 6.40
C ARG A 267 -20.40 -10.23 6.26
N GLN A 268 -20.96 -11.19 7.02
CA GLN A 268 -20.60 -12.61 6.92
C GLN A 268 -20.99 -13.25 5.58
N ARG A 269 -22.05 -12.75 4.91
CA ARG A 269 -22.51 -13.29 3.62
C ARG A 269 -21.50 -13.00 2.51
N GLY A 270 -20.91 -11.81 2.50
CA GLY A 270 -19.88 -11.41 1.54
C GLY A 270 -18.47 -11.91 1.88
N ARG A 271 -18.32 -12.78 2.88
CA ARG A 271 -17.01 -13.30 3.25
C ARG A 271 -16.62 -14.47 2.38
N THR A 272 -15.33 -14.58 2.11
CA THR A 272 -14.78 -15.68 1.33
C THR A 272 -13.59 -16.27 2.07
N GLU A 273 -13.50 -17.60 2.13
CA GLU A 273 -12.33 -18.28 2.68
C GLU A 273 -11.20 -18.21 1.66
N HIS A 274 -9.94 -18.09 2.11
CA HIS A 274 -8.78 -18.02 1.22
C HIS A 274 -7.78 -19.11 1.61
N CYS A 275 -7.04 -19.59 0.62
CA CYS A 275 -5.93 -20.50 0.86
C CYS A 275 -4.89 -19.78 1.76
N SER A 276 -4.45 -20.45 2.82
CA SER A 276 -3.49 -19.92 3.78
C SER A 276 -2.07 -19.88 3.21
N TYR A 277 -1.80 -20.64 2.15
CA TYR A 277 -0.56 -20.54 1.39
C TYR A 277 -0.52 -19.20 0.64
N GLY A 278 0.32 -18.27 1.11
CA GLY A 278 0.40 -16.90 0.60
C GLY A 278 0.72 -16.79 -0.90
N GLY A 279 1.31 -17.83 -1.51
CA GLY A 279 1.59 -17.89 -2.95
C GLY A 279 0.38 -18.25 -3.82
N CYS A 280 -0.74 -18.71 -3.25
CA CYS A 280 -1.90 -19.15 -4.03
C CYS A 280 -3.00 -18.08 -4.14
N SER A 281 -3.35 -17.41 -3.05
CA SER A 281 -4.45 -16.42 -2.99
C SER A 281 -5.82 -16.91 -3.52
N LYS A 282 -6.01 -18.22 -3.77
CA LYS A 282 -7.28 -18.75 -4.27
C LYS A 282 -8.38 -18.58 -3.22
N ALA A 283 -9.44 -17.91 -3.65
CA ALA A 283 -10.68 -17.76 -2.91
C ALA A 283 -11.50 -19.06 -3.00
N ASN A 284 -12.16 -19.44 -1.92
CA ASN A 284 -13.12 -20.55 -1.91
C ASN A 284 -14.44 -20.07 -2.53
N ASP A 285 -14.69 -20.46 -3.77
CA ASP A 285 -15.92 -20.18 -4.51
C ASP A 285 -17.10 -21.07 -4.06
N GLY A 286 -16.89 -21.97 -3.10
CA GLY A 286 -17.88 -22.93 -2.63
C GLY A 286 -17.95 -24.21 -3.46
N SER A 287 -17.23 -24.29 -4.59
CA SER A 287 -17.21 -25.50 -5.43
C SER A 287 -16.42 -26.64 -4.78
N ALA A 288 -15.36 -26.32 -4.04
CA ALA A 288 -14.50 -27.28 -3.37
C ALA A 288 -14.24 -26.87 -1.92
N LYS A 289 -14.41 -27.81 -1.00
CA LYS A 289 -14.08 -27.59 0.41
C LYS A 289 -12.57 -27.52 0.57
N PHE A 290 -12.07 -26.41 1.10
CA PHE A 290 -10.66 -26.30 1.45
C PHE A 290 -10.31 -27.31 2.55
N SER A 291 -9.17 -27.98 2.41
CA SER A 291 -8.65 -28.88 3.43
C SER A 291 -8.14 -28.06 4.62
N ARG A 292 -8.27 -28.61 5.83
CA ARG A 292 -7.81 -27.96 7.07
C ARG A 292 -6.69 -28.75 7.71
N CYS A 293 -5.74 -28.07 8.35
CA CYS A 293 -4.77 -28.78 9.19
C CYS A 293 -5.43 -29.27 10.48
N LYS A 294 -5.51 -30.59 10.62
CA LYS A 294 -6.15 -31.27 11.76
C LYS A 294 -5.47 -30.90 13.08
N THR A 295 -4.15 -30.95 13.16
CA THR A 295 -3.39 -30.63 14.38
C THR A 295 -3.62 -29.20 14.87
N CYS A 296 -3.58 -28.21 13.97
CA CYS A 296 -3.87 -26.81 14.32
C CYS A 296 -5.31 -26.62 14.78
N TRP A 297 -6.25 -27.30 14.14
CA TRP A 297 -7.66 -27.23 14.50
C TRP A 297 -7.93 -27.89 15.85
N ASP A 298 -7.48 -29.13 16.04
CA ASP A 298 -7.79 -29.92 17.23
C ASP A 298 -7.09 -29.35 18.48
N ASN A 299 -5.80 -28.97 18.37
CA ASN A 299 -5.01 -28.55 19.53
C ASN A 299 -5.11 -27.06 19.84
N MET A 300 -5.22 -26.21 18.82
CA MET A 300 -5.11 -24.74 18.96
C MET A 300 -6.36 -24.00 18.51
N GLN A 301 -7.39 -24.71 18.04
CA GLN A 301 -8.59 -24.11 17.44
C GLN A 301 -8.24 -23.12 16.30
N ARG A 302 -7.13 -23.38 15.60
CA ARG A 302 -6.59 -22.52 14.56
C ARG A 302 -6.99 -23.03 13.19
N GLU A 303 -7.81 -22.25 12.49
CA GLU A 303 -8.29 -22.58 11.14
C GLU A 303 -7.23 -22.26 10.08
N ILE A 304 -6.40 -23.23 9.69
CA ILE A 304 -5.47 -23.12 8.55
C ILE A 304 -6.09 -23.90 7.38
N LEU A 305 -6.42 -23.20 6.30
CA LEU A 305 -7.15 -23.74 5.14
C LEU A 305 -6.26 -23.79 3.89
N TYR A 306 -6.35 -24.86 3.12
CA TYR A 306 -5.65 -25.01 1.84
C TYR A 306 -6.60 -25.44 0.74
N CYS A 307 -6.47 -24.84 -0.45
CA CYS A 307 -7.26 -25.26 -1.60
C CYS A 307 -6.81 -26.60 -2.21
N SER A 308 -5.60 -27.07 -1.87
CA SER A 308 -5.05 -28.33 -2.36
C SER A 308 -3.93 -28.86 -1.45
N ALA A 309 -3.57 -30.14 -1.59
CA ALA A 309 -2.47 -30.75 -0.84
C ALA A 309 -1.11 -30.18 -1.23
N GLU A 310 -0.94 -29.73 -2.48
CA GLU A 310 0.26 -29.08 -2.99
C GLU A 310 0.50 -27.75 -2.27
N CYS A 311 -0.56 -26.94 -2.10
CA CYS A 311 -0.47 -25.69 -1.34
C CYS A 311 -0.10 -25.96 0.13
N GLN A 312 -0.67 -27.00 0.74
CA GLN A 312 -0.31 -27.38 2.10
C GLN A 312 1.17 -27.79 2.20
N LYS A 313 1.66 -28.61 1.26
CA LYS A 313 3.07 -29.04 1.22
C LYS A 313 4.03 -27.86 1.00
N ALA A 314 3.67 -26.94 0.10
CA ALA A 314 4.44 -25.74 -0.20
C ALA A 314 4.52 -24.79 0.99
N ASP A 315 3.44 -24.66 1.76
CA ASP A 315 3.39 -23.85 2.98
C ASP A 315 4.04 -24.52 4.20
N TRP A 316 4.15 -25.85 4.18
CA TRP A 316 4.52 -26.64 5.36
C TRP A 316 5.90 -26.27 5.92
N LYS A 317 6.96 -26.42 5.13
CA LYS A 317 8.33 -26.14 5.58
C LYS A 317 8.57 -24.64 5.84
N PRO A 318 8.15 -23.71 4.96
CA PRO A 318 8.49 -22.29 5.12
C PRO A 318 7.77 -21.61 6.28
N GLN A 319 6.51 -21.95 6.56
CA GLN A 319 5.69 -21.20 7.51
C GLN A 319 4.92 -22.08 8.49
N HIS A 320 4.17 -23.08 8.02
CA HIS A 320 3.24 -23.80 8.90
C HIS A 320 3.96 -24.60 10.00
N LYS A 321 5.05 -25.31 9.67
CA LYS A 321 5.71 -26.24 10.61
C LYS A 321 6.16 -25.54 11.91
N SER A 322 6.55 -24.27 11.84
CA SER A 322 6.97 -23.52 13.03
C SER A 322 5.81 -23.24 13.99
N ILE A 323 4.58 -23.10 13.48
CA ILE A 323 3.38 -22.75 14.25
C ILE A 323 2.41 -23.92 14.47
N CYS A 324 2.62 -25.07 13.80
CA CYS A 324 1.69 -26.19 13.81
C CYS A 324 1.53 -26.79 15.21
N GLY A 325 0.32 -26.73 15.77
CA GLY A 325 0.01 -27.31 17.09
C GLY A 325 0.71 -26.62 18.27
N LYS A 326 1.28 -25.42 18.07
CA LYS A 326 1.99 -24.66 19.12
C LYS A 326 1.26 -23.35 19.44
N PRO A 327 1.20 -22.94 20.73
CA PRO A 327 0.80 -21.59 21.11
C PRO A 327 1.63 -20.53 20.39
N LEU A 328 0.99 -19.42 20.02
CA LEU A 328 1.71 -18.28 19.46
C LEU A 328 2.29 -17.44 20.59
N THR A 329 3.55 -17.03 20.44
CA THR A 329 4.14 -15.97 21.25
C THR A 329 4.01 -14.64 20.52
N PHE A 330 4.17 -13.52 21.23
CA PHE A 330 4.16 -12.21 20.58
C PHE A 330 5.32 -12.08 19.59
N GLU A 331 6.51 -12.55 19.96
CA GLU A 331 7.71 -12.56 19.11
C GLU A 331 7.51 -13.33 17.81
N ALA A 332 6.73 -14.42 17.84
CA ALA A 332 6.43 -15.22 16.64
C ALA A 332 5.49 -14.50 15.65
N VAL A 333 4.68 -13.56 16.13
CA VAL A 333 3.69 -12.83 15.31
C VAL A 333 4.03 -11.37 15.06
N SER A 334 5.04 -10.82 15.74
CA SER A 334 5.47 -9.43 15.58
C SER A 334 6.12 -9.16 14.22
N LYS A 335 6.53 -10.22 13.52
CA LYS A 335 6.98 -10.16 12.14
C LYS A 335 5.92 -10.80 11.23
N PRO A 336 5.62 -10.21 10.07
CA PRO A 336 4.83 -10.90 9.09
C PRO A 336 5.58 -12.18 8.65
N PRO A 337 4.84 -13.21 8.22
CA PRO A 337 5.46 -14.41 7.69
C PRO A 337 6.28 -14.04 6.45
N PRO A 338 7.47 -14.65 6.27
CA PRO A 338 8.33 -14.31 5.15
C PRO A 338 7.57 -14.45 3.84
N PRO A 339 7.69 -13.50 2.90
CA PRO A 339 7.04 -13.63 1.60
C PRO A 339 7.45 -14.97 0.99
N ILE A 340 6.46 -15.76 0.56
CA ILE A 340 6.76 -16.97 -0.19
C ILE A 340 7.50 -16.51 -1.45
N PRO A 341 8.73 -16.99 -1.69
CA PRO A 341 9.49 -16.57 -2.85
C PRO A 341 8.62 -16.87 -4.07
N PRO A 342 8.27 -15.84 -4.87
CA PRO A 342 7.58 -16.05 -6.12
C PRO A 342 8.41 -17.02 -6.98
N PRO A 343 7.79 -17.79 -7.90
CA PRO A 343 8.52 -18.63 -8.84
C PRO A 343 9.66 -17.81 -9.44
N SER A 344 10.90 -18.31 -9.30
CA SER A 344 12.18 -17.62 -9.53
C SER A 344 12.00 -16.30 -10.26
N LYS A 345 11.75 -15.22 -9.51
CA LYS A 345 11.62 -13.92 -10.13
C LYS A 345 12.97 -13.64 -10.82
N PRO A 346 12.95 -13.20 -12.09
CA PRO A 346 14.15 -12.68 -12.70
C PRO A 346 14.73 -11.62 -11.76
N ALA A 347 16.05 -11.61 -11.62
CA ALA A 347 16.73 -10.59 -10.82
C ALA A 347 16.21 -9.21 -11.24
N PRO A 348 15.95 -8.31 -10.28
CA PRO A 348 15.49 -6.97 -10.61
C PRO A 348 16.45 -6.34 -11.62
N GLN A 349 15.90 -5.73 -12.67
CA GLN A 349 16.72 -5.10 -13.71
C GLN A 349 17.48 -3.88 -13.20
N ILE A 350 16.97 -3.25 -12.14
CA ILE A 350 17.51 -2.03 -11.55
C ILE A 350 17.80 -2.33 -10.07
N GLY A 351 19.05 -2.09 -9.65
CA GLY A 351 19.47 -2.27 -8.25
C GLY A 351 18.78 -1.29 -7.29
N PRO A 352 19.08 -1.36 -5.98
CA PRO A 352 18.58 -0.38 -5.01
C PRO A 352 19.14 1.04 -5.29
N ALA A 353 18.54 2.06 -4.67
CA ALA A 353 19.12 3.40 -4.70
C ALA A 353 20.46 3.42 -3.95
N VAL A 354 21.40 4.26 -4.41
CA VAL A 354 22.76 4.35 -3.89
C VAL A 354 22.99 5.73 -3.27
N GLY A 355 23.64 5.76 -2.12
CA GLY A 355 23.90 7.00 -1.37
C GLY A 355 22.60 7.60 -0.81
N ASN A 356 22.47 8.92 -0.88
CA ASN A 356 21.30 9.67 -0.40
C ASN A 356 20.27 9.95 -1.51
N TYR A 357 20.36 9.26 -2.66
CA TYR A 357 19.42 9.47 -3.75
C TYR A 357 18.05 8.89 -3.41
N GLU A 358 17.04 9.76 -3.32
CA GLU A 358 15.65 9.36 -3.12
C GLU A 358 14.92 9.29 -4.46
N ARG A 359 14.32 8.13 -4.75
CA ARG A 359 13.52 7.93 -5.97
C ARG A 359 12.17 8.59 -5.82
N SER A 360 11.74 9.33 -6.83
CA SER A 360 10.36 9.83 -6.88
C SER A 360 9.36 8.67 -6.99
N PRO A 361 8.10 8.85 -6.55
CA PRO A 361 7.03 7.87 -6.76
C PRO A 361 6.86 7.47 -8.23
N SER A 362 6.99 8.41 -9.16
CA SER A 362 6.93 8.15 -10.61
C SER A 362 8.06 7.24 -11.07
N LEU A 363 9.28 7.41 -10.54
CA LEU A 363 10.41 6.56 -10.87
C LEU A 363 10.29 5.16 -10.24
N VAL A 364 9.80 5.05 -9.00
CA VAL A 364 9.51 3.76 -8.37
C VAL A 364 8.52 2.95 -9.20
N TYR A 365 7.50 3.61 -9.74
CA TYR A 365 6.53 2.99 -10.66
C TYR A 365 7.20 2.52 -11.96
N GLN A 366 8.03 3.37 -12.57
CA GLN A 366 8.78 3.01 -13.77
C GLN A 366 9.68 1.78 -13.56
N ILE A 367 10.41 1.72 -12.44
CA ILE A 367 11.26 0.58 -12.08
C ILE A 367 10.41 -0.68 -11.86
N GLY A 368 9.26 -0.55 -11.19
CA GLY A 368 8.32 -1.65 -10.99
C GLY A 368 7.88 -2.29 -12.32
N TRP A 369 7.54 -1.46 -13.31
CA TRP A 369 7.19 -1.91 -14.65
C TRP A 369 8.32 -2.66 -15.37
N LEU A 370 9.54 -2.14 -15.27
CA LEU A 370 10.72 -2.76 -15.88
C LEU A 370 11.06 -4.10 -15.22
N ASN A 371 10.92 -4.21 -13.90
CA ASN A 371 11.13 -5.45 -13.17
C ASN A 371 10.07 -6.53 -13.50
N LEU A 372 8.84 -6.11 -13.80
CA LEU A 372 7.78 -7.02 -14.27
C LEU A 372 7.98 -7.46 -15.73
N ASN A 373 8.71 -6.68 -16.52
CA ASN A 373 8.91 -6.93 -17.95
C ASN A 373 10.40 -6.88 -18.32
N PRO A 374 11.18 -7.95 -18.01
CA PRO A 374 12.63 -7.96 -18.16
C PRO A 374 13.18 -7.74 -19.57
N LYS A 375 12.32 -7.74 -20.59
CA LYS A 375 12.71 -7.46 -21.98
C LYS A 375 12.68 -5.97 -22.32
N LEU A 376 11.96 -5.16 -21.53
CA LEU A 376 11.78 -3.75 -21.80
C LEU A 376 12.99 -2.94 -21.33
N ASP A 377 13.30 -1.89 -22.10
CA ASP A 377 14.35 -0.93 -21.79
C ASP A 377 13.77 0.32 -21.14
N TYR A 378 12.61 0.78 -21.60
CA TYR A 378 11.89 1.89 -20.98
C TYR A 378 10.38 1.81 -21.25
N VAL A 379 9.58 2.51 -20.46
CA VAL A 379 8.15 2.75 -20.73
C VAL A 379 7.93 4.27 -20.82
N VAL A 380 7.40 4.73 -21.95
CA VAL A 380 7.03 6.13 -22.16
C VAL A 380 5.51 6.26 -22.09
N ARG A 381 5.02 7.28 -21.40
CA ARG A 381 3.59 7.52 -21.17
C ARG A 381 3.20 8.83 -21.84
N GLY A 382 2.71 8.72 -23.07
CA GLY A 382 2.25 9.86 -23.88
C GLY A 382 0.74 9.98 -23.82
N GLY A 383 0.21 10.78 -22.89
CA GLY A 383 -1.24 10.91 -22.73
C GLY A 383 -1.88 9.65 -22.14
N ALA A 384 -2.86 9.07 -22.84
CA ALA A 384 -3.62 7.89 -22.37
C ALA A 384 -2.96 6.55 -22.72
N GLU A 385 -1.97 6.51 -23.61
CA GLU A 385 -1.30 5.28 -24.04
C GLU A 385 0.08 5.13 -23.37
N GLU A 386 0.37 3.91 -22.92
CA GLU A 386 1.72 3.50 -22.52
C GLU A 386 2.41 2.85 -23.72
N THR A 387 3.62 3.31 -24.06
CA THR A 387 4.43 2.69 -25.10
C THR A 387 5.71 2.11 -24.52
N ASN A 388 5.89 0.82 -24.75
CA ASN A 388 7.08 0.09 -24.39
C ASN A 388 8.21 0.40 -25.38
N LEU A 389 9.39 0.70 -24.87
CA LEU A 389 10.61 0.83 -25.65
C LEU A 389 11.48 -0.40 -25.41
N ASP A 390 11.79 -1.10 -26.49
CA ASP A 390 12.80 -2.13 -26.60
C ASP A 390 13.77 -1.76 -27.73
N PHE A 391 15.07 -1.84 -27.45
CA PHE A 391 16.10 -1.53 -28.42
C PHE A 391 16.59 -2.82 -29.09
N PRO A 392 16.38 -2.99 -30.42
CA PRO A 392 16.69 -4.24 -31.09
C PRO A 392 18.20 -4.47 -31.27
N ASP A 393 18.99 -3.39 -31.31
CA ASP A 393 20.45 -3.47 -31.41
C ASP A 393 21.09 -3.75 -30.04
N PRO A 394 21.84 -4.86 -29.88
CA PRO A 394 22.40 -5.24 -28.58
C PRO A 394 23.39 -4.23 -27.98
N GLU A 395 24.18 -3.54 -28.81
CA GLU A 395 25.18 -2.59 -28.32
C GLU A 395 24.50 -1.29 -27.83
N ALA A 396 23.55 -0.76 -28.61
CA ALA A 396 22.73 0.38 -28.21
C ALA A 396 21.91 0.07 -26.95
N GLN A 397 21.33 -1.13 -26.88
CA GLN A 397 20.61 -1.59 -25.69
C GLN A 397 21.53 -1.64 -24.47
N ALA A 398 22.75 -2.18 -24.60
CA ALA A 398 23.71 -2.25 -23.50
C ALA A 398 24.15 -0.86 -23.02
N LEU A 399 24.39 0.08 -23.95
CA LEU A 399 24.72 1.47 -23.62
C LEU A 399 23.54 2.17 -22.90
N PHE A 400 22.32 1.99 -23.41
CA PHE A 400 21.11 2.54 -22.81
C PHE A 400 20.90 2.00 -21.39
N ARG A 401 20.94 0.67 -21.21
CA ARG A 401 20.73 0.03 -19.91
C ARG A 401 21.75 0.50 -18.87
N ARG A 402 23.01 0.69 -19.26
CA ARG A 402 24.06 1.23 -18.39
C ARG A 402 23.75 2.67 -17.93
N CYS A 403 23.34 3.54 -18.86
CA CYS A 403 22.94 4.92 -18.51
C CYS A 403 21.69 4.93 -17.63
N ARG A 404 20.68 4.11 -17.98
CA ARG A 404 19.45 3.95 -17.23
C ARG A 404 19.72 3.45 -15.81
N GLU A 405 20.54 2.42 -15.65
CA GLU A 405 20.90 1.88 -14.33
C GLU A 405 21.56 2.96 -13.48
N LYS A 406 22.55 3.69 -14.01
CA LYS A 406 23.20 4.80 -13.30
C LYS A 406 22.20 5.90 -12.93
N ALA A 407 21.33 6.31 -13.86
CA ALA A 407 20.28 7.31 -13.62
C ALA A 407 19.31 6.89 -12.51
N MET A 408 18.82 5.65 -12.55
CA MET A 408 17.80 5.14 -11.62
C MET A 408 18.36 4.73 -10.24
N THR A 409 19.65 4.43 -10.14
CA THR A 409 20.31 4.05 -8.87
C THR A 409 20.97 5.24 -8.17
N THR A 410 21.52 6.20 -8.91
CA THR A 410 22.33 7.31 -8.34
C THR A 410 21.75 8.70 -8.57
N GLY A 411 20.75 8.87 -9.44
CA GLY A 411 20.28 10.19 -9.84
C GLY A 411 21.27 10.98 -10.70
N ASP A 412 22.21 10.31 -11.39
CA ASP A 412 23.23 10.95 -12.21
C ASP A 412 22.62 11.80 -13.34
N LYS A 413 22.63 13.12 -13.16
CA LYS A 413 22.02 14.10 -14.07
C LYS A 413 22.49 13.98 -15.51
N GLN A 414 23.77 13.64 -15.73
CA GLN A 414 24.34 13.46 -17.06
C GLN A 414 23.74 12.22 -17.75
N SER A 415 23.63 11.11 -17.04
CA SER A 415 23.00 9.87 -17.56
C SER A 415 21.52 10.07 -17.82
N ILE A 416 20.82 10.82 -16.96
CA ILE A 416 19.42 11.19 -17.17
C ILE A 416 19.29 12.02 -18.46
N ALA A 417 20.12 13.03 -18.68
CA ALA A 417 20.08 13.86 -19.87
C ALA A 417 20.39 13.08 -21.16
N ILE A 418 21.41 12.20 -21.13
CA ILE A 418 21.76 11.31 -22.25
C ILE A 418 20.59 10.37 -22.57
N MET A 419 20.02 9.73 -21.55
CA MET A 419 18.89 8.81 -21.71
C MET A 419 17.67 9.54 -22.25
N ALA A 420 17.35 10.71 -21.70
CA ALA A 420 16.22 11.53 -22.13
C ALA A 420 16.35 11.97 -23.59
N HIS A 421 17.51 12.50 -23.98
CA HIS A 421 17.80 12.88 -25.36
C HIS A 421 17.64 11.69 -26.31
N PHE A 422 18.17 10.51 -25.94
CA PHE A 422 18.04 9.31 -26.76
C PHE A 422 16.58 8.83 -26.89
N ILE A 423 15.80 8.83 -25.80
CA ILE A 423 14.36 8.49 -25.85
C ILE A 423 13.63 9.45 -26.79
N CYS A 424 13.90 10.76 -26.68
CA CYS A 424 13.31 11.77 -27.55
C CYS A 424 13.66 11.48 -29.01
N TRP A 425 14.94 11.27 -29.32
CA TRP A 425 15.42 10.94 -30.66
C TRP A 425 14.74 9.70 -31.25
N MET A 426 14.59 8.63 -30.46
CA MET A 426 13.95 7.36 -30.85
C MET A 426 12.43 7.46 -31.06
N THR A 427 11.82 8.59 -30.71
CA THR A 427 10.36 8.79 -30.74
C THR A 427 9.93 9.94 -31.64
N LEU A 428 10.88 10.66 -32.26
CA LEU A 428 10.60 11.84 -33.11
C LEU A 428 9.69 11.54 -34.31
N ASP A 429 9.84 10.36 -34.93
CA ASP A 429 9.09 9.96 -36.13
C ASP A 429 7.75 9.28 -35.81
N LYS A 430 7.45 9.08 -34.53
CA LYS A 430 6.27 8.35 -34.09
C LYS A 430 5.17 9.35 -33.70
N PRO A 431 4.07 9.47 -34.48
CA PRO A 431 3.06 10.50 -34.28
C PRO A 431 2.32 10.43 -32.93
N ARG A 432 2.41 9.28 -32.24
CA ARG A 432 1.83 9.06 -30.91
C ARG A 432 2.64 9.70 -29.77
N PHE A 433 3.85 10.16 -30.05
CA PHE A 433 4.76 10.68 -29.02
C PHE A 433 4.80 12.19 -29.05
N HIS A 434 4.35 12.80 -27.95
CA HIS A 434 4.51 14.23 -27.74
C HIS A 434 5.79 14.47 -26.95
N LEU A 435 6.81 15.05 -27.60
CA LEU A 435 8.12 15.32 -26.99
C LEU A 435 8.00 16.01 -25.61
N ALA A 436 7.14 17.01 -25.51
CA ALA A 436 6.89 17.72 -24.26
C ALA A 436 6.37 16.78 -23.14
N ALA A 437 5.50 15.82 -23.46
CA ALA A 437 4.98 14.86 -22.50
C ALA A 437 6.07 13.90 -22.01
N ILE A 438 6.96 13.45 -22.90
CA ILE A 438 8.12 12.60 -22.54
C ILE A 438 9.04 13.35 -21.59
N VAL A 439 9.38 14.60 -21.91
CA VAL A 439 10.25 15.43 -21.07
C VAL A 439 9.60 15.68 -19.70
N GLU A 440 8.30 15.97 -19.65
CA GLU A 440 7.58 16.13 -18.38
C GLU A 440 7.51 14.83 -17.55
N GLN A 441 7.33 13.67 -18.19
CA GLN A 441 7.43 12.37 -17.51
C GLN A 441 8.80 12.23 -16.85
N LEU A 442 9.88 12.43 -17.61
CA LEU A 442 11.25 12.27 -17.13
C LEU A 442 11.59 13.28 -16.03
N LYS A 443 11.13 14.53 -16.14
CA LYS A 443 11.28 15.53 -15.08
C LYS A 443 10.66 15.06 -13.77
N LYS A 444 9.45 14.49 -13.81
CA LYS A 444 8.75 13.96 -12.63
C LYS A 444 9.46 12.73 -12.06
N GLU A 445 9.90 11.81 -12.92
CA GLU A 445 10.62 10.60 -12.52
C GLU A 445 11.93 10.94 -11.79
N TYR A 446 12.74 11.84 -12.34
CA TYR A 446 14.08 12.13 -11.81
C TYR A 446 14.17 13.40 -10.95
N VAL A 447 13.07 14.12 -10.75
CA VAL A 447 13.02 15.42 -10.05
C VAL A 447 14.09 16.37 -10.61
N PHE A 448 14.12 16.50 -11.95
CA PHE A 448 15.19 17.21 -12.65
C PHE A 448 14.64 18.35 -13.51
N ASP A 449 14.35 19.50 -12.88
CA ASP A 449 13.70 20.63 -13.55
C ASP A 449 14.51 21.22 -14.72
N GLU A 450 15.83 21.16 -14.66
CA GLU A 450 16.72 21.64 -15.73
C GLU A 450 16.88 20.65 -16.89
N LEU A 451 16.17 19.52 -16.88
CA LEU A 451 16.25 18.50 -17.92
C LEU A 451 16.05 19.05 -19.35
N PRO A 452 15.11 19.99 -19.63
CA PRO A 452 14.98 20.56 -20.97
C PRO A 452 16.28 21.24 -21.46
N ARG A 453 16.95 21.99 -20.58
CA ARG A 453 18.25 22.62 -20.90
C ARG A 453 19.32 21.56 -21.14
N ALA A 454 19.38 20.53 -20.28
CA ALA A 454 20.36 19.46 -20.43
C ALA A 454 20.15 18.63 -21.72
N ILE A 455 18.91 18.39 -22.14
CA ILE A 455 18.58 17.75 -23.43
C ILE A 455 19.05 18.63 -24.59
N HIS A 456 18.84 19.96 -24.51
CA HIS A 456 19.34 20.88 -25.53
C HIS A 456 20.87 20.85 -25.64
N GLU A 457 21.58 20.79 -24.52
CA GLU A 457 23.04 20.60 -24.51
C GLU A 457 23.45 19.27 -25.16
N MET A 458 22.70 18.18 -24.94
CA MET A 458 22.93 16.91 -25.63
C MET A 458 22.71 17.02 -27.14
N GLN A 459 21.70 17.78 -27.57
CA GLN A 459 21.46 18.07 -29.00
C GLN A 459 22.62 18.86 -29.61
N GLN A 460 23.16 19.85 -28.92
CA GLN A 460 24.33 20.60 -29.40
C GLN A 460 25.56 19.71 -29.53
N ARG A 461 25.74 18.73 -28.63
CA ARG A 461 26.83 17.74 -28.74
C ARG A 461 26.62 16.81 -29.94
N GLN A 462 25.38 16.36 -30.17
CA GLN A 462 25.02 15.57 -31.35
C GLN A 462 25.35 16.33 -32.65
N ASN A 463 25.02 17.62 -32.71
CA ASN A 463 25.27 18.45 -33.90
C ASN A 463 26.76 18.63 -34.21
N LYS A 464 27.64 18.46 -33.22
CA LYS A 464 29.11 18.50 -33.38
C LYS A 464 29.70 17.13 -33.74
N ASP A 465 28.95 16.03 -33.62
CA ASP A 465 29.41 14.70 -34.00
C ASP A 465 29.45 14.59 -35.53
N PRO A 466 30.57 14.13 -36.14
CA PRO A 466 30.69 14.02 -37.61
C PRO A 466 29.63 13.12 -38.25
N PHE A 467 29.08 12.17 -37.49
CA PHE A 467 28.03 11.25 -37.93
C PHE A 467 26.66 11.61 -37.35
N ARG A 468 26.55 12.76 -36.67
CA ARG A 468 25.37 13.24 -35.93
C ARG A 468 24.77 12.18 -34.99
N ARG A 469 25.63 11.35 -34.39
CA ARG A 469 25.21 10.31 -33.46
C ARG A 469 24.62 10.92 -32.18
N PRO A 470 23.50 10.39 -31.66
CA PRO A 470 23.06 10.73 -30.31
C PRO A 470 24.22 10.50 -29.31
N PRO A 471 24.40 11.34 -28.27
CA PRO A 471 25.54 11.20 -27.36
C PRO A 471 25.64 9.83 -26.69
N LEU A 472 24.52 9.14 -26.49
CA LEU A 472 24.49 7.75 -26.00
C LEU A 472 25.29 6.79 -26.90
N LEU A 473 25.21 6.99 -28.21
CA LEU A 473 25.79 6.14 -29.25
C LEU A 473 27.14 6.65 -29.77
N ALA A 474 27.63 7.78 -29.25
CA ALA A 474 28.96 8.30 -29.60
C ALA A 474 30.11 7.27 -29.39
N PRO A 475 30.05 6.37 -28.38
CA PRO A 475 31.06 5.31 -28.22
C PRO A 475 31.04 4.22 -29.30
N MET A 476 29.96 4.08 -30.09
CA MET A 476 29.88 3.07 -31.15
C MET A 476 30.87 3.37 -32.27
N SER A 477 31.46 2.32 -32.87
CA SER A 477 32.27 2.49 -34.07
C SER A 477 31.42 3.02 -35.24
N PRO A 478 32.00 3.74 -36.21
CA PRO A 478 31.27 4.19 -37.40
C PRO A 478 30.56 3.05 -38.14
N GLN A 479 31.17 1.86 -38.19
CA GLN A 479 30.56 0.69 -38.82
C GLN A 479 29.34 0.18 -38.06
N ASN A 480 29.42 0.10 -36.72
CA ASN A 480 28.29 -0.32 -35.90
C ASN A 480 27.16 0.71 -35.97
N TRP A 481 27.48 2.00 -36.01
CA TRP A 481 26.50 3.07 -36.23
C TRP A 481 25.75 2.91 -37.57
N VAL A 482 26.47 2.62 -38.66
CA VAL A 482 25.85 2.37 -39.96
C VAL A 482 24.92 1.15 -39.91
N ASN A 483 25.33 0.08 -39.22
CA ASN A 483 24.50 -1.11 -39.06
C ASN A 483 23.25 -0.84 -38.21
N PHE A 484 23.40 -0.10 -37.11
CA PHE A 484 22.30 0.36 -36.27
C PHE A 484 21.27 1.16 -37.07
N CYS A 485 21.73 2.14 -37.86
CA CYS A 485 20.86 2.94 -38.72
C CYS A 485 20.08 2.10 -39.73
N LYS A 486 20.71 1.07 -40.32
CA LYS A 486 20.04 0.14 -41.25
C LYS A 486 18.94 -0.66 -40.56
N GLY A 487 19.16 -1.10 -39.32
CA GLY A 487 18.19 -1.89 -38.57
C GLY A 487 16.96 -1.10 -38.12
N MET A 488 17.10 0.20 -37.90
CA MET A 488 16.01 1.03 -37.39
C MET A 488 15.02 1.54 -38.44
N ASN A 489 15.27 1.32 -39.73
CA ASN A 489 14.43 1.86 -40.82
C ASN A 489 14.21 3.38 -40.74
N VAL A 490 15.12 4.12 -40.08
CA VAL A 490 15.00 5.58 -39.93
C VAL A 490 15.14 6.20 -41.30
N ASN A 491 14.06 6.84 -41.76
CA ASN A 491 14.08 7.55 -43.03
C ASN A 491 15.05 8.74 -42.87
N ARG A 492 16.23 8.62 -43.50
CA ARG A 492 17.44 9.44 -43.29
C ARG A 492 17.24 10.95 -43.45
N GLN A 493 16.15 11.39 -44.07
CA GLN A 493 15.94 12.79 -44.45
C GLN A 493 15.64 13.72 -43.24
N VAL A 494 14.97 13.22 -42.19
CA VAL A 494 14.55 14.09 -41.06
C VAL A 494 15.69 14.41 -40.09
N VAL A 495 16.74 13.58 -40.00
CA VAL A 495 17.89 13.80 -39.09
C VAL A 495 18.98 14.68 -39.73
N LEU A 496 18.92 14.88 -41.04
CA LEU A 496 19.88 15.72 -41.79
C LEU A 496 19.38 17.16 -41.99
N GLU A 497 18.06 17.41 -41.87
CA GLU A 497 17.43 18.73 -42.11
C GLU A 497 17.13 19.54 -40.83
N LEU A 498 17.37 18.98 -39.63
CA LEU A 498 17.45 19.70 -38.36
C LEU A 498 18.91 19.86 -37.91
#